data_AF-A0A0S7F1F5-F1
#
_entry.id   AF-A0A0S7F1F5-F1
#
_cell.length_a   1.000
_cell.length_b   1.000
_cell.length_c   1.000
_cell.angle_alpha   90.00
_cell.angle_beta   90.00
_cell.angle_gamma   90.00
#
_symmetry.space_group_name_H-M   'P 1'
#
loop_
_entity.id
_entity.type
_entity.pdbx_description
1 polymer ?
#
loop_
_entity_poly.entity_id
_entity_poly.type
_entity_poly.pdbx_seq_one_letter_code
_entity_poly.pdbx_strand_id
1 'polypeptide(L)'
;TELKCPTATRRKRERTIMEVRTSLISGFTEQLQKDCCLDGMKEIPVSYTCERRTEYITDGPECKQAFLHCCNEMKKQRDERKVEVLHLARSETDDYKTSNDILSRSKFPESWFWKDISLRSCPPSDPDCGTVMTQALPDTITTWQLTAISMSKTD
;
A
#
# COMPACT_ATOMS: atom_id res chain seq x y z
N THR A 1 -55.81 -4.57 18.90
CA THR A 1 -55.25 -4.23 17.57
C THR A 1 -53.76 -4.49 17.63
N GLU A 2 -53.27 -5.51 16.93
CA GLU A 2 -51.83 -5.82 16.94
C GLU A 2 -51.05 -4.74 16.20
N LEU A 3 -50.11 -4.11 16.90
CA LEU A 3 -49.18 -3.15 16.33
C LEU A 3 -47.99 -3.94 15.75
N LYS A 4 -47.98 -4.15 14.43
CA LYS A 4 -46.79 -4.65 13.74
C LYS A 4 -45.84 -3.49 13.43
N CYS A 5 -44.58 -3.61 13.86
CA CYS A 5 -43.54 -2.65 13.52
C CYS A 5 -43.28 -2.66 12.00
N PRO A 6 -43.06 -1.50 11.36
CA PRO A 6 -42.73 -1.43 9.95
C PRO A 6 -41.39 -2.13 9.71
N THR A 7 -41.40 -3.09 8.78
CA THR A 7 -40.20 -3.82 8.36
C THR A 7 -39.21 -2.83 7.78
N ALA A 8 -38.04 -2.68 8.41
CA ALA A 8 -37.00 -1.80 7.91
C ALA A 8 -36.57 -2.24 6.51
N THR A 9 -36.83 -1.41 5.50
CA THR A 9 -36.27 -1.58 4.17
C THR A 9 -34.76 -1.45 4.28
N ARG A 10 -34.06 -2.59 4.18
CA ARG A 10 -32.61 -2.62 4.19
C ARG A 10 -32.11 -1.76 3.01
N ARG A 11 -31.54 -0.60 3.30
CA ARG A 11 -30.89 0.23 2.29
C ARG A 11 -29.84 -0.62 1.56
N LYS A 12 -29.86 -0.56 0.24
CA LYS A 12 -28.83 -1.20 -0.59
C LYS A 12 -27.48 -0.65 -0.15
N ARG A 13 -26.49 -1.52 0.06
CA ARG A 13 -25.13 -1.07 0.36
C ARG A 13 -24.67 -0.16 -0.78
N GLU A 14 -24.15 1.00 -0.43
CA GLU A 14 -23.54 1.90 -1.39
C GLU A 14 -22.34 1.20 -2.04
N ARG A 15 -22.10 1.50 -3.31
CA ARG A 15 -20.97 0.91 -4.04
C ARG A 15 -19.67 1.49 -3.52
N THR A 16 -18.70 0.62 -3.28
CA THR A 16 -17.35 1.07 -2.91
C THR A 16 -16.66 1.73 -4.12
N ILE A 17 -15.70 2.63 -3.88
CA ILE A 17 -14.91 3.25 -4.95
C ILE A 17 -14.24 2.17 -5.83
N MET A 18 -13.83 1.05 -5.23
CA MET A 18 -13.25 -0.08 -5.97
C MET A 18 -14.25 -0.75 -6.90
N GLU A 19 -15.51 -0.94 -6.47
CA GLU A 19 -16.57 -1.48 -7.32
C GLU A 19 -16.94 -0.54 -8.46
N VAL A 20 -16.87 0.77 -8.25
CA VAL A 20 -17.04 1.76 -9.31
C VAL A 20 -15.89 1.63 -10.32
N ARG A 21 -14.64 1.57 -9.84
CA ARG A 21 -13.44 1.39 -10.66
C ARG A 21 -13.55 0.17 -11.57
N THR A 22 -13.82 -1.00 -10.99
CA THR A 22 -13.91 -2.25 -11.73
C THR A 22 -15.04 -2.21 -12.76
N SER A 23 -16.18 -1.61 -12.43
CA SER A 23 -17.29 -1.47 -13.38
C SER A 23 -16.96 -0.57 -14.56
N LEU A 24 -16.27 0.56 -14.33
CA LEU A 24 -15.91 1.49 -15.40
C LEU A 24 -14.91 0.84 -16.37
N ILE A 25 -13.91 0.14 -15.84
CA ILE A 25 -12.91 -0.58 -16.65
C ILE A 25 -13.57 -1.71 -17.44
N SER A 26 -14.55 -2.42 -16.84
CA SER A 26 -15.23 -3.54 -17.51
C SER A 26 -16.03 -3.13 -18.75
N GLY A 27 -16.34 -1.84 -18.90
CA GLY A 27 -17.03 -1.30 -20.08
C GLY A 27 -16.14 -1.14 -21.32
N PHE A 28 -14.82 -1.28 -21.19
CA PHE A 28 -13.88 -1.16 -22.31
C PHE A 28 -13.35 -2.55 -22.71
N THR A 29 -13.24 -2.80 -24.01
CA THR A 29 -12.66 -4.05 -24.56
C THR A 29 -11.16 -3.94 -24.72
N GLU A 30 -10.70 -2.84 -25.34
CA GLU A 30 -9.30 -2.59 -25.68
C GLU A 30 -8.44 -2.30 -24.46
N GLN A 31 -7.23 -2.85 -24.44
CA GLN A 31 -6.29 -2.64 -23.33
C GLN A 31 -5.90 -1.17 -23.19
N LEU A 32 -5.66 -0.49 -24.31
CA LEU A 32 -5.32 0.93 -24.33
C LEU A 32 -6.42 1.78 -23.66
N GLN A 33 -7.69 1.52 -23.96
CA GLN A 33 -8.81 2.26 -23.39
C GLN A 33 -8.95 1.99 -21.88
N LYS A 34 -8.69 0.75 -21.43
CA LYS A 34 -8.66 0.41 -20.00
C LYS A 34 -7.57 1.18 -19.27
N ASP A 35 -6.37 1.24 -19.82
CA ASP A 35 -5.25 1.96 -19.23
C ASP A 35 -5.53 3.47 -19.18
N CYS A 36 -6.06 4.05 -20.26
CA CYS A 36 -6.49 5.45 -20.29
C CYS A 36 -7.62 5.77 -19.30
N CYS A 37 -8.57 4.85 -19.11
CA CYS A 37 -9.59 4.97 -18.08
C CYS A 37 -8.95 4.99 -16.69
N LEU A 38 -8.02 4.07 -16.40
CA LEU A 38 -7.29 4.01 -15.14
C LEU A 38 -6.53 5.31 -14.84
N ASP A 39 -5.90 5.90 -15.85
CA ASP A 39 -5.21 7.18 -15.73
C ASP A 39 -6.18 8.33 -15.45
N GLY A 40 -7.37 8.32 -16.07
CA GLY A 40 -8.43 9.30 -15.81
C GLY A 40 -8.88 9.31 -14.34
N MET A 41 -8.92 8.13 -13.73
CA MET A 41 -9.36 7.93 -12.35
C MET A 41 -8.35 8.35 -11.28
N LYS A 42 -7.06 8.44 -11.64
CA LYS A 42 -5.97 8.79 -10.72
C LYS A 42 -6.14 10.20 -10.17
N GLU A 43 -5.93 10.36 -8.86
CA GLU A 43 -5.90 11.68 -8.23
C GLU A 43 -4.59 12.40 -8.51
N ILE A 44 -4.68 13.67 -8.87
CA ILE A 44 -3.53 14.56 -9.03
C ILE A 44 -3.57 15.57 -7.88
N PRO A 45 -2.43 15.90 -7.25
CA PRO A 45 -2.38 16.91 -6.18
C PRO A 45 -2.91 18.29 -6.58
N VAL A 46 -2.99 18.59 -7.88
CA VAL A 46 -3.43 19.87 -8.45
C VAL A 46 -4.88 19.73 -8.95
N SER A 47 -5.72 20.72 -8.63
CA SER A 47 -7.15 20.76 -8.99
C SER A 47 -7.39 21.14 -10.45
N TYR A 48 -6.85 20.36 -11.39
CA TYR A 48 -7.19 20.51 -12.82
C TYR A 48 -8.50 19.80 -13.16
N THR A 49 -9.21 20.35 -14.15
CA THR A 49 -10.42 19.73 -14.68
C THR A 49 -10.06 18.52 -15.56
N CYS A 50 -11.01 17.60 -15.75
CA CYS A 50 -10.81 16.42 -16.57
C CYS A 50 -10.49 16.80 -18.03
N GLU A 51 -11.09 17.87 -18.53
CA GLU A 51 -10.88 18.41 -19.87
C GLU A 51 -9.44 18.87 -20.05
N ARG A 52 -8.93 19.67 -19.12
CA ARG A 52 -7.55 20.15 -19.17
C ARG A 52 -6.55 19.01 -19.11
N ARG A 53 -6.85 17.93 -18.37
CA ARG A 53 -5.98 16.75 -18.32
C ARG A 53 -5.91 16.01 -19.66
N THR A 54 -6.95 16.08 -20.49
CA THR A 54 -6.99 15.40 -21.79
C THR A 54 -6.23 16.09 -22.90
N GLU A 55 -5.91 17.37 -22.73
CA GLU A 55 -5.05 18.13 -23.64
C GLU A 55 -3.65 17.50 -23.74
N TYR A 56 -3.18 16.86 -22.67
CA TYR A 56 -1.87 16.23 -22.57
C TYR A 56 -1.81 14.78 -23.08
N ILE A 57 -2.94 14.20 -23.47
CA ILE A 57 -3.00 12.81 -23.94
C ILE A 57 -2.63 12.74 -25.42
N THR A 58 -1.66 11.91 -25.77
CA THR A 58 -1.18 11.72 -27.14
C THR A 58 -1.71 10.45 -27.81
N ASP A 59 -2.30 9.52 -27.05
CA ASP A 59 -2.60 8.15 -27.48
C ASP A 59 -3.90 8.01 -28.31
N GLY A 60 -4.32 9.09 -28.97
CA GLY A 60 -5.46 9.11 -29.89
C GLY A 60 -6.82 9.49 -29.26
N PRO A 61 -7.86 9.64 -30.10
CA PRO A 61 -9.17 10.13 -29.68
C PRO A 61 -9.93 9.14 -28.78
N GLU A 62 -9.77 7.84 -29.00
CA GLU A 62 -10.43 6.81 -28.19
C GLU A 62 -9.93 6.80 -26.74
N CYS A 63 -8.61 6.93 -26.55
CA CYS A 63 -8.00 7.07 -25.24
C CYS A 63 -8.50 8.33 -24.52
N LYS A 64 -8.57 9.48 -25.23
CA LYS A 64 -9.10 10.73 -24.69
C LYS A 64 -10.55 10.58 -24.22
N GLN A 65 -11.37 9.89 -25.00
CA GLN A 65 -12.78 9.65 -24.65
C GLN A 65 -12.92 8.74 -23.43
N ALA A 66 -12.17 7.63 -23.39
CA ALA A 66 -12.15 6.71 -22.25
C ALA A 66 -11.67 7.42 -20.97
N PHE A 67 -10.61 8.21 -21.07
CA PHE A 67 -10.08 9.01 -19.98
C PHE A 67 -11.12 10.02 -19.46
N LEU A 68 -11.75 10.81 -20.34
CA LEU A 68 -12.75 11.81 -19.96
C LEU A 68 -13.93 11.18 -19.22
N HIS A 69 -14.44 10.08 -19.77
CA HIS A 69 -15.54 9.35 -19.19
C HIS A 69 -15.21 8.89 -17.76
N CYS A 70 -14.08 8.21 -17.58
CA CYS A 70 -13.69 7.68 -16.28
C CYS A 70 -13.29 8.77 -15.28
N CYS A 71 -12.68 9.87 -15.75
CA CYS A 71 -12.32 11.00 -14.90
C CYS A 71 -13.56 11.70 -14.33
N ASN A 72 -14.55 11.99 -15.18
CA ASN A 72 -15.76 12.68 -14.77
C ASN A 72 -16.64 11.82 -13.85
N GLU A 73 -16.82 10.53 -14.17
CA GLU A 73 -17.61 9.64 -13.32
C GLU A 73 -16.96 9.46 -11.94
N MET A 74 -15.64 9.32 -11.89
CA MET A 74 -14.93 9.26 -10.60
C MET A 74 -14.99 10.56 -9.82
N LYS A 75 -14.94 11.70 -10.49
CA LYS A 75 -15.10 13.00 -9.84
C LYS A 75 -16.48 13.12 -9.20
N LYS A 76 -17.55 12.74 -9.92
CA LYS A 76 -18.92 12.72 -9.42
C LYS A 76 -19.06 11.83 -8.18
N GLN A 77 -18.55 10.60 -8.24
CA GLN A 77 -18.60 9.65 -7.13
C GLN A 77 -17.86 10.15 -5.88
N ARG A 78 -16.73 10.85 -6.07
CA ARG A 78 -16.01 11.50 -4.97
C ARG A 78 -16.77 12.67 -4.38
N ASP A 79 -17.38 13.50 -5.22
CA ASP A 79 -18.13 14.67 -4.76
C ASP A 79 -19.42 14.25 -4.02
N GLU A 80 -20.12 13.22 -4.48
CA GLU A 80 -21.25 12.59 -3.79
C GLU A 80 -20.83 12.05 -2.39
N ARG A 81 -19.71 11.32 -2.33
CA ARG A 81 -19.17 10.81 -1.06
C ARG A 81 -18.73 11.93 -0.10
N LYS A 82 -18.13 13.01 -0.61
CA LYS A 82 -17.77 14.18 0.22
C LYS A 82 -19.01 14.80 0.86
N VAL A 83 -20.12 14.92 0.12
CA VAL A 83 -21.39 15.41 0.66
C VAL A 83 -21.90 14.48 1.77
N GLU A 84 -21.82 13.16 1.60
CA GLU A 84 -22.22 12.20 2.64
C GLU A 84 -21.32 12.26 3.88
N VAL A 85 -19.99 12.34 3.70
CA VAL A 85 -19.02 12.47 4.81
C VAL A 85 -19.25 13.77 5.59
N LEU A 86 -19.58 14.89 4.93
CA LEU A 86 -19.92 16.14 5.61
C LEU A 86 -21.17 16.02 6.49
N HIS A 87 -22.09 15.11 6.20
CA HIS A 87 -23.23 14.80 7.06
C HIS A 87 -22.87 13.87 8.23
N LEU A 88 -21.76 13.14 8.18
CA LEU A 88 -21.31 12.20 9.19
C LEU A 88 -20.07 12.73 9.91
N ALA A 89 -20.27 13.43 11.03
CA ALA A 89 -19.24 14.07 11.85
C ALA A 89 -18.11 13.15 12.41
N ARG A 90 -18.13 11.85 12.09
CA ARG A 90 -17.17 10.83 12.54
C ARG A 90 -16.84 9.78 11.46
N SER A 91 -16.89 10.14 10.17
CA SER A 91 -16.38 9.23 9.13
C SER A 91 -14.89 9.47 8.94
N GLU A 92 -14.08 8.49 9.29
CA GLU A 92 -12.66 8.48 8.94
C GLU A 92 -12.56 8.58 7.40
N THR A 93 -11.80 9.55 6.90
CA THR A 93 -11.56 9.72 5.48
C THR A 93 -10.74 8.53 5.01
N ASP A 94 -11.43 7.55 4.45
CA ASP A 94 -10.83 6.36 3.87
C ASP A 94 -10.14 6.78 2.57
N ASP A 95 -8.97 7.43 2.72
CA ASP A 95 -8.04 7.79 1.65
C ASP A 95 -7.40 6.50 1.13
N TYR A 96 -8.23 5.63 0.54
CA TYR A 96 -7.84 4.38 -0.07
C TYR A 96 -7.10 4.71 -1.37
N LYS A 97 -5.89 5.24 -1.23
CA LYS A 97 -4.95 5.48 -2.32
C LYS A 97 -4.77 4.15 -3.04
N THR A 98 -5.43 4.02 -4.19
CA THR A 98 -5.32 2.85 -5.06
C THR A 98 -4.00 2.93 -5.83
N SER A 99 -2.90 2.97 -5.07
CA SER A 99 -1.58 2.68 -5.57
C SER A 99 -1.55 1.20 -5.90
N ASN A 100 -1.37 0.85 -7.16
CA ASN A 100 -1.09 -0.53 -7.57
C ASN A 100 0.27 -1.02 -7.03
N ASP A 101 1.08 -0.12 -6.46
CA ASP A 101 2.36 -0.47 -5.88
C ASP A 101 2.21 -0.74 -4.38
N ILE A 102 2.49 -1.99 -3.99
CA ILE A 102 2.71 -2.36 -2.59
C ILE A 102 4.06 -1.77 -2.19
N LEU A 103 4.03 -0.65 -1.47
CA LEU A 103 5.24 -0.02 -0.94
C LEU A 103 5.76 -0.85 0.25
N SER A 104 6.70 -1.76 -0.02
CA SER A 104 7.44 -2.46 1.02
C SER A 104 8.53 -1.56 1.62
N ARG A 105 8.80 -1.72 2.91
CA ARG A 105 9.90 -1.02 3.57
C ARG A 105 11.23 -1.55 3.01
N SER A 106 12.06 -0.65 2.47
CA SER A 106 13.35 -1.00 1.86
C SER A 106 14.57 -0.58 2.69
N LYS A 107 14.39 0.28 3.69
CA LYS A 107 15.47 0.73 4.57
C LYS A 107 15.56 -0.19 5.79
N PHE A 108 16.41 -1.21 5.69
CA PHE A 108 16.87 -1.99 6.82
C PHE A 108 18.23 -1.44 7.28
N PRO A 109 18.47 -1.27 8.58
CA PRO A 109 19.79 -0.88 9.06
C PRO A 109 20.83 -1.93 8.65
N GLU A 110 22.03 -1.47 8.27
CA GLU A 110 23.13 -2.36 7.88
C GLU A 110 23.50 -3.32 9.02
N SER A 111 23.98 -4.53 8.66
CA SER A 111 24.50 -5.47 9.64
C SER A 111 25.66 -4.83 10.41
N TRP A 112 25.52 -4.77 11.73
CA TRP A 112 26.42 -3.96 12.57
C TRP A 112 27.51 -4.79 13.27
N PHE A 113 27.33 -6.12 13.37
CA PHE A 113 28.22 -7.02 14.10
C PHE A 113 28.96 -8.02 13.20
N TRP A 114 29.62 -7.50 12.17
CA TRP A 114 30.44 -8.29 11.24
C TRP A 114 31.91 -8.30 11.70
N LYS A 115 32.28 -9.28 12.52
CA LYS A 115 33.64 -9.40 13.10
C LYS A 115 34.11 -10.85 13.14
N ASP A 116 35.39 -11.04 12.87
CA ASP A 116 36.09 -12.31 13.09
C ASP A 116 36.68 -12.33 14.51
N ILE A 117 36.43 -13.41 15.24
CA ILE A 117 36.88 -13.58 16.62
C ILE A 117 37.77 -14.81 16.70
N SER A 118 39.04 -14.62 17.04
CA SER A 118 39.96 -15.72 17.33
C SER A 118 39.75 -16.23 18.76
N LEU A 119 39.15 -17.39 18.90
CA LEU A 119 39.02 -18.07 20.21
C LEU A 119 40.37 -18.69 20.60
N ARG A 120 40.74 -18.59 21.89
CA ARG A 120 41.95 -19.24 22.41
C ARG A 120 41.72 -20.74 22.54
N SER A 121 42.78 -21.53 22.38
CA SER A 121 42.72 -22.97 22.65
C SER A 121 42.39 -23.22 24.12
N CYS A 122 41.34 -24.01 24.35
CA CYS A 122 40.91 -24.40 25.69
C CYS A 122 41.98 -25.26 26.36
N PRO A 123 42.33 -25.02 27.64
CA PRO A 123 43.22 -25.91 28.38
C PRO A 123 42.63 -27.33 28.48
N PRO A 124 43.46 -28.39 28.49
CA PRO A 124 42.97 -29.78 28.60
C PRO A 124 42.26 -30.08 29.92
N SER A 125 42.39 -29.19 30.92
CA SER A 125 41.71 -29.30 32.20
C SER A 125 40.26 -28.82 32.19
N ASP A 126 39.83 -28.06 31.17
CA ASP A 126 38.49 -27.49 31.13
C ASP A 126 37.89 -27.53 29.70
N PRO A 127 37.05 -28.53 29.40
CA PRO A 127 36.45 -28.70 28.08
C PRO A 127 35.39 -27.64 27.75
N ASP A 128 34.83 -26.95 28.74
CA ASP A 128 33.76 -25.94 28.59
C ASP A 128 34.30 -24.50 28.67
N CYS A 129 35.52 -24.27 28.20
CA CYS A 129 36.13 -22.95 28.18
C CYS A 129 35.33 -21.97 27.29
N GLY A 130 34.66 -21.02 27.94
CA GLY A 130 33.86 -19.98 27.31
C GLY A 130 34.63 -18.67 27.12
N THR A 131 34.33 -17.94 26.04
CA THR A 131 34.80 -16.57 25.83
C THR A 131 33.64 -15.61 25.99
N VAL A 132 33.76 -14.63 26.90
CA VAL A 132 32.76 -13.59 27.12
C VAL A 132 33.18 -12.31 26.40
N MET A 133 32.26 -11.69 25.69
CA MET A 133 32.49 -10.44 24.96
C MET A 133 31.37 -9.45 25.25
N THR A 134 31.73 -8.19 25.44
CA THR A 134 30.78 -7.09 25.66
C THR A 134 30.82 -6.15 24.47
N GLN A 135 29.64 -5.79 23.93
CA GLN A 135 29.51 -4.89 22.79
C GLN A 135 28.27 -4.00 22.96
N ALA A 136 28.40 -2.72 22.60
CA ALA A 136 27.26 -1.80 22.57
C ALA A 136 26.32 -2.13 21.41
N LEU A 137 25.01 -2.14 21.67
CA LEU A 137 23.97 -2.37 20.67
C LEU A 137 23.69 -1.09 19.86
N PRO A 138 23.26 -1.22 18.59
CA PRO A 138 22.78 -0.08 17.82
C PRO A 138 21.54 0.55 18.43
N ASP A 139 21.41 1.87 18.31
CA ASP A 139 20.23 2.61 18.74
C ASP A 139 19.10 2.49 17.69
N THR A 140 18.51 1.30 17.58
CA THR A 140 17.40 1.01 16.66
C THR A 140 16.30 0.20 17.36
N ILE A 141 15.03 0.54 17.09
CA ILE A 141 13.86 -0.22 17.57
C ILE A 141 13.60 -1.40 16.61
N THR A 142 14.55 -2.35 16.59
CA THR A 142 14.50 -3.56 15.75
C THR A 142 14.95 -4.78 16.54
N THR A 143 14.45 -5.96 16.20
CA THR A 143 14.94 -7.22 16.78
C THR A 143 16.16 -7.70 15.98
N TRP A 144 17.31 -7.76 16.63
CA TRP A 144 18.55 -8.25 16.03
C TRP A 144 18.70 -9.76 16.21
N GLN A 145 19.11 -10.47 15.15
CA GLN A 145 19.51 -11.88 15.20
C GLN A 145 21.03 -11.97 15.05
N LEU A 146 21.69 -12.60 16.04
CA LEU A 146 23.12 -12.85 16.02
C LEU A 146 23.38 -14.26 15.48
N THR A 147 24.22 -14.37 14.45
CA THR A 147 24.64 -15.65 13.89
C THR A 147 26.15 -15.76 14.04
N ALA A 148 26.61 -16.83 14.70
CA ALA A 148 28.02 -17.13 14.88
C ALA A 148 28.37 -18.40 14.09
N ILE A 149 29.52 -18.39 13.42
CA ILE A 149 30.03 -19.52 12.64
C ILE A 149 31.45 -19.80 13.15
N SER A 150 31.67 -21.00 13.69
CA SER A 150 32.98 -21.43 14.18
C SER A 150 33.70 -22.33 13.17
N MET A 151 35.01 -22.14 13.03
CA MET A 151 35.86 -23.01 12.23
C MET A 151 37.11 -23.36 13.03
N SER A 152 37.40 -24.65 13.18
CA SER A 152 38.57 -25.17 13.90
C SER A 152 39.35 -26.14 13.01
N LYS A 153 40.66 -26.24 13.21
CA LYS A 153 41.44 -27.35 12.63
C LYS A 153 41.14 -28.62 13.40
N THR A 154 40.78 -29.68 12.70
CA THR A 154 40.71 -31.05 13.24
C THR A 154 42.01 -31.75 12.85
N ASP A 155 42.95 -31.86 13.78
CA ASP A 155 44.12 -32.73 13.64
C ASP A 155 43.84 -34.07 14.33
#